data_AF-A0A6M2CRQ9-F1
#
_entry.id   AF-A0A6M2CRQ9-F1
#
_cell.length_a   1.000
_cell.length_b   1.000
_cell.length_c   1.000
_cell.angle_alpha   90.00
_cell.angle_beta   90.00
_cell.angle_gamma   90.00
#
_symmetry.space_group_name_H-M   'P 1'
#
loop_
_entity.id
_entity.type
_entity.pdbx_description
1 polymer ?
#
loop_
_entity_poly.entity_id
_entity_poly.type
_entity_poly.pdbx_seq_one_letter_code
_entity_poly.pdbx_strand_id
1 'polypeptide(L)'
;MATAMEKHLFNLKFAAKELERNAKKCEKEEKVEKTKLKKAIQKNNLEGARIHAENSIRQKNQALNYLRMASRVDAVASRVQTAVTTKKVTSSMAGVVKSMDAAMKSMNLEKISGLMDKFEKQFEDLDVQASCMEDTMSSTTTVTAPQHEVEGLMQQVADEAGLELNMELPQGVNSTIGQSTAASTEQDELTQRLAKLRQL
;
A
#
# COMPACT_ATOMS: atom_id res chain seq x y z
N MET A 1 -21.58 25.68 0.37
CA MET A 1 -22.68 25.10 -0.43
C MET A 1 -22.12 23.90 -1.17
N ALA A 2 -22.68 22.69 -0.97
CA ALA A 2 -22.28 21.54 -1.78
C ALA A 2 -22.56 21.87 -3.26
N THR A 3 -21.61 21.60 -4.14
CA THR A 3 -21.80 21.77 -5.59
C THR A 3 -22.94 20.87 -6.05
N ALA A 4 -23.69 21.26 -7.09
CA ALA A 4 -24.79 20.45 -7.61
C ALA A 4 -24.38 18.99 -7.88
N MET A 5 -23.15 18.78 -8.34
CA MET A 5 -22.55 17.47 -8.58
C MET A 5 -22.36 16.63 -7.31
N GLU A 6 -21.99 17.24 -6.18
CA GLU A 6 -21.93 16.55 -4.87
C GLU A 6 -23.31 16.12 -4.36
N LYS A 7 -24.34 16.95 -4.59
CA LYS A 7 -25.73 16.60 -4.24
C LYS A 7 -26.23 15.42 -5.09
N HIS A 8 -25.96 15.43 -6.39
CA HIS A 8 -26.30 14.31 -7.27
C HIS A 8 -25.52 13.04 -6.93
N LEU A 9 -24.24 13.16 -6.57
CA LEU A 9 -23.43 12.05 -6.09
C LEU A 9 -24.01 11.41 -4.81
N PHE A 10 -24.44 12.24 -3.85
CA PHE A 10 -25.12 11.76 -2.66
C PHE A 10 -26.40 10.99 -3.01
N ASN A 11 -27.25 11.56 -3.88
CA ASN A 11 -28.48 10.91 -4.32
C ASN A 11 -28.22 9.58 -5.03
N LEU A 12 -27.17 9.48 -5.85
CA LEU A 12 -26.79 8.24 -6.52
C LEU A 12 -26.33 7.16 -5.52
N LYS A 13 -25.47 7.52 -4.56
CA LYS A 13 -25.06 6.58 -3.50
C LYS A 13 -26.23 6.13 -2.64
N PHE A 14 -27.14 7.04 -2.32
CA PHE A 14 -28.36 6.74 -1.58
C PHE A 14 -29.25 5.76 -2.37
N ALA A 15 -29.51 6.06 -3.65
CA ALA A 15 -30.31 5.20 -4.53
C ALA A 15 -29.68 3.81 -4.70
N ALA A 16 -28.36 3.69 -4.86
CA ALA A 16 -27.67 2.39 -4.91
C ALA A 16 -27.94 1.56 -3.64
N LYS A 17 -27.83 2.18 -2.48
CA LYS A 17 -28.06 1.52 -1.18
C LYS A 17 -29.53 1.16 -0.94
N GLU A 18 -30.44 2.01 -1.42
CA GLU A 18 -31.88 1.73 -1.39
C GLU A 18 -32.23 0.53 -2.27
N LEU A 19 -31.68 0.46 -3.49
CA LEU A 19 -31.84 -0.69 -4.39
C LEU A 19 -31.28 -1.98 -3.77
N GLU A 20 -30.13 -1.92 -3.10
CA GLU A 20 -29.55 -3.08 -2.40
C GLU A 20 -30.44 -3.55 -1.24
N ARG A 21 -31.02 -2.60 -0.49
CA ARG A 21 -31.98 -2.92 0.58
C ARG A 21 -33.27 -3.53 0.02
N ASN A 22 -33.76 -3.03 -1.11
CA ASN A 22 -34.92 -3.60 -1.79
C ASN A 22 -34.61 -5.01 -2.33
N ALA A 23 -33.41 -5.26 -2.86
CA ALA A 23 -32.98 -6.60 -3.26
C ALA A 23 -33.01 -7.58 -2.07
N LYS A 24 -32.44 -7.18 -0.92
CA LYS A 24 -32.47 -7.98 0.33
C LYS A 24 -33.89 -8.22 0.83
N LYS A 25 -34.79 -7.25 0.70
CA LYS A 25 -36.21 -7.40 1.05
C LYS A 25 -36.88 -8.44 0.16
N CYS A 26 -36.64 -8.38 -1.15
CA CYS A 26 -37.12 -9.37 -2.10
C CYS A 26 -36.60 -10.78 -1.77
N GLU A 27 -35.31 -10.95 -1.45
CA GLU A 27 -34.77 -12.25 -1.04
C GLU A 27 -35.43 -12.80 0.24
N LYS A 28 -35.75 -11.92 1.20
CA LYS A 28 -36.46 -12.34 2.41
C LYS A 28 -37.88 -12.81 2.09
N GLU A 29 -38.59 -12.08 1.25
CA GLU A 29 -39.94 -12.44 0.79
C GLU A 29 -39.92 -13.75 -0.03
N GLU A 30 -38.88 -13.97 -0.83
CA GLU A 30 -38.66 -15.22 -1.57
C GLU A 30 -38.56 -16.44 -0.65
N LYS A 31 -37.82 -16.32 0.47
CA LYS A 31 -37.71 -17.37 1.49
C LYS A 31 -39.04 -17.63 2.21
N VAL A 32 -39.80 -16.57 2.48
CA VAL A 32 -41.13 -16.67 3.08
C VAL A 32 -42.07 -17.43 2.15
N GLU A 33 -42.08 -17.10 0.85
CA GLU A 33 -42.94 -17.78 -0.12
C GLU A 33 -42.52 -19.22 -0.37
N LYS A 34 -41.22 -19.55 -0.34
CA LYS A 34 -40.76 -20.94 -0.33
C LYS A 34 -41.27 -21.72 0.89
N THR A 35 -41.35 -21.08 2.04
CA THR A 35 -41.88 -21.72 3.26
C THR A 35 -43.40 -21.96 3.14
N LYS A 36 -44.15 -21.01 2.57
CA LYS A 36 -45.58 -21.18 2.30
C LYS A 36 -45.84 -22.24 1.23
N LEU A 37 -45.01 -22.30 0.19
CA LEU A 37 -45.01 -23.37 -0.82
C LEU A 37 -44.88 -24.75 -0.18
N LYS A 38 -43.88 -24.95 0.70
CA LYS A 38 -43.71 -26.22 1.42
C LYS A 38 -44.97 -26.60 2.21
N LYS A 39 -45.57 -25.64 2.91
CA LYS A 39 -46.81 -25.86 3.67
C LYS A 39 -48.01 -26.17 2.77
N ALA A 40 -48.11 -25.53 1.60
CA ALA A 40 -49.19 -25.77 0.63
C ALA A 40 -49.10 -27.19 0.02
N ILE A 41 -47.88 -27.64 -0.28
CA ILE A 41 -47.61 -29.02 -0.75
C ILE A 41 -48.00 -30.04 0.32
N GLN A 42 -47.62 -29.82 1.58
CA GLN A 42 -47.99 -30.72 2.70
C GLN A 42 -49.51 -30.82 2.90
N LYS A 43 -50.26 -29.76 2.57
CA LYS A 43 -51.72 -29.73 2.65
C LYS A 43 -52.41 -30.27 1.38
N ASN A 44 -51.66 -30.83 0.42
CA ASN A 44 -52.17 -31.25 -0.89
C ASN A 44 -52.91 -30.16 -1.69
N ASN A 45 -52.64 -28.88 -1.41
CA ASN A 45 -53.21 -27.77 -2.18
C ASN A 45 -52.27 -27.40 -3.34
N LEU A 46 -52.46 -28.08 -4.47
CA LEU A 46 -51.63 -27.93 -5.67
C LEU A 46 -51.76 -26.54 -6.32
N GLU A 47 -52.94 -25.94 -6.33
CA GLU A 47 -53.14 -24.60 -6.90
C GLU A 47 -52.45 -23.51 -6.05
N GLY A 48 -52.61 -23.57 -4.73
CA GLY A 48 -51.92 -22.66 -3.81
C GLY A 48 -50.39 -22.82 -3.90
N ALA A 49 -49.90 -24.05 -4.02
CA ALA A 49 -48.49 -24.32 -4.23
C ALA A 49 -47.97 -23.67 -5.53
N ARG A 50 -48.70 -23.76 -6.64
CA ARG A 50 -48.30 -23.15 -7.91
C ARG A 50 -48.15 -21.63 -7.80
N ILE A 51 -49.10 -20.95 -7.14
CA ILE A 51 -49.06 -19.49 -6.92
C ILE A 51 -47.85 -19.10 -6.05
N HIS A 52 -47.61 -19.81 -4.94
CA HIS A 52 -46.47 -19.53 -4.08
C HIS A 52 -45.11 -19.79 -4.78
N ALA A 53 -45.04 -20.80 -5.65
CA ALA A 53 -43.87 -21.07 -6.46
C ALA A 53 -43.60 -19.94 -7.47
N GLU A 54 -44.63 -19.49 -8.20
CA GLU A 54 -44.51 -18.38 -9.15
C GLU A 54 -44.09 -17.09 -8.45
N ASN A 55 -44.71 -16.76 -7.31
CA ASN A 55 -44.35 -15.60 -6.51
C ASN A 55 -42.89 -15.67 -6.03
N SER A 56 -42.42 -16.85 -5.62
CA SER A 56 -41.01 -17.05 -5.23
C SER A 56 -40.06 -16.79 -6.39
N ILE A 57 -40.35 -17.32 -7.59
CA ILE A 57 -39.52 -17.11 -8.78
C ILE A 57 -39.51 -15.63 -9.18
N ARG A 58 -40.68 -14.98 -9.16
CA ARG A 58 -40.79 -13.54 -9.44
C ARG A 58 -39.95 -12.72 -8.47
N GLN A 59 -40.02 -13.02 -7.18
CA GLN A 59 -39.27 -12.29 -6.15
C GLN A 59 -37.76 -12.50 -6.28
N LYS A 60 -37.31 -13.70 -6.62
CA LYS A 60 -35.91 -13.99 -6.94
C LYS A 60 -35.42 -13.17 -8.14
N ASN A 61 -36.20 -13.11 -9.21
CA ASN A 61 -35.84 -12.34 -10.40
C ASN A 61 -35.81 -10.83 -10.12
N GLN A 62 -36.76 -10.31 -9.33
CA GLN A 62 -36.75 -8.92 -8.89
C GLN A 62 -35.53 -8.60 -8.02
N ALA A 63 -35.15 -9.48 -7.09
CA ALA A 63 -33.96 -9.31 -6.27
C ALA A 63 -32.69 -9.21 -7.13
N LEU A 64 -32.52 -10.11 -8.10
CA LEU A 64 -31.38 -10.08 -9.03
C LEU A 64 -31.36 -8.80 -9.88
N ASN A 65 -32.51 -8.34 -10.34
CA ASN A 65 -32.59 -7.11 -11.12
C ASN A 65 -32.23 -5.88 -10.27
N TYR A 66 -32.75 -5.78 -9.04
CA TYR A 66 -32.39 -4.72 -8.12
C TYR A 66 -30.89 -4.72 -7.77
N LEU A 67 -30.30 -5.90 -7.53
CA LEU A 67 -28.87 -6.03 -7.27
C LEU A 67 -28.05 -5.56 -8.47
N ARG A 68 -28.42 -5.98 -9.69
CA ARG A 68 -27.74 -5.54 -10.92
C ARG A 68 -27.86 -4.03 -11.13
N MET A 69 -29.02 -3.45 -10.87
CA MET A 69 -29.22 -1.99 -10.93
C MET A 69 -28.39 -1.28 -9.87
N ALA A 70 -28.36 -1.79 -8.63
CA ALA A 70 -27.55 -1.23 -7.55
C ALA A 70 -26.06 -1.20 -7.93
N SER A 71 -25.50 -2.29 -8.44
CA SER A 71 -24.10 -2.34 -8.89
C SER A 71 -23.80 -1.36 -10.02
N ARG A 72 -24.74 -1.19 -10.97
CA ARG A 72 -24.58 -0.22 -12.06
C ARG A 72 -24.62 1.23 -11.55
N VAL A 73 -25.54 1.54 -10.65
CA VAL A 73 -25.66 2.88 -10.05
C VAL A 73 -24.43 3.20 -9.18
N ASP A 74 -23.94 2.22 -8.42
CA ASP A 74 -22.74 2.39 -7.60
C ASP A 74 -21.48 2.63 -8.46
N ALA A 75 -21.32 1.89 -9.57
CA ALA A 75 -20.25 2.13 -10.52
C ALA A 75 -20.29 3.56 -11.12
N VAL A 76 -21.49 4.06 -11.45
CA VAL A 76 -21.67 5.44 -11.91
C VAL A 76 -21.36 6.44 -10.80
N ALA A 77 -21.82 6.19 -9.57
CA ALA A 77 -21.52 7.03 -8.42
C ALA A 77 -20.01 7.12 -8.14
N SER A 78 -19.29 6.00 -8.26
CA SER A 78 -17.82 5.97 -8.11
C SER A 78 -17.12 6.84 -9.16
N ARG A 79 -17.53 6.75 -10.43
CA ARG A 79 -16.99 7.63 -11.49
C ARG A 79 -17.28 9.11 -11.24
N VAL A 80 -18.49 9.43 -10.78
CA VAL A 80 -18.85 10.82 -10.42
C VAL A 80 -18.04 11.30 -9.21
N GLN A 81 -17.80 10.45 -8.21
CA GLN A 81 -16.94 10.77 -7.07
C GLN A 81 -15.53 11.13 -7.53
N THR A 82 -14.93 10.34 -8.42
CA THR A 82 -13.61 10.64 -9.00
C THR A 82 -13.65 11.99 -9.72
N ALA A 83 -14.65 12.23 -10.57
CA ALA A 83 -14.78 13.51 -11.29
C ALA A 83 -14.89 14.71 -10.33
N VAL A 84 -15.67 14.60 -9.25
CA VAL A 84 -15.79 15.64 -8.22
C VAL A 84 -14.44 15.89 -7.53
N THR A 85 -13.72 14.83 -7.14
CA THR A 85 -12.41 14.95 -6.50
C THR A 85 -11.39 15.56 -7.44
N THR A 86 -11.29 15.09 -8.68
CA THR A 86 -10.40 15.65 -9.70
C THR A 86 -10.70 17.12 -9.96
N LYS A 87 -11.99 17.51 -10.01
CA LYS A 87 -12.39 18.92 -10.14
C LYS A 87 -11.92 19.76 -8.96
N LYS A 88 -12.06 19.26 -7.72
CA LYS A 88 -11.56 19.96 -6.52
C LYS A 88 -10.05 20.15 -6.57
N VAL A 89 -9.30 19.10 -6.88
CA VAL A 89 -7.83 19.16 -7.02
C VAL A 89 -7.43 20.17 -8.10
N THR A 90 -8.09 20.11 -9.27
CA THR A 90 -7.83 21.05 -10.37
C THR A 90 -8.11 22.50 -9.96
N SER A 91 -9.22 22.74 -9.24
CA SER A 91 -9.56 24.08 -8.72
C SER A 91 -8.55 24.58 -7.70
N SER A 92 -8.08 23.72 -6.79
CA SER A 92 -7.05 24.07 -5.82
C SER A 92 -5.71 24.36 -6.50
N MET A 93 -5.30 23.53 -7.46
CA MET A 93 -4.09 23.75 -8.25
C MET A 93 -4.17 25.06 -9.03
N ALA A 94 -5.31 25.40 -9.64
CA ALA A 94 -5.49 26.68 -10.32
C ALA A 94 -5.31 27.88 -9.37
N GLY A 95 -5.82 27.76 -8.13
CA GLY A 95 -5.59 28.76 -7.08
C GLY A 95 -4.11 28.89 -6.72
N VAL A 96 -3.43 27.76 -6.52
CA VAL A 96 -1.98 27.72 -6.20
C VAL A 96 -1.16 28.33 -7.34
N VAL A 97 -1.41 27.96 -8.58
CA VAL A 97 -0.70 28.50 -9.75
C VAL A 97 -0.92 30.01 -9.86
N LYS A 98 -2.14 30.50 -9.59
CA LYS A 98 -2.41 31.95 -9.58
C LYS A 98 -1.68 32.67 -8.45
N SER A 99 -1.62 32.09 -7.25
CA SER A 99 -0.84 32.67 -6.15
C SER A 99 0.67 32.61 -6.42
N MET A 100 1.14 31.56 -7.09
CA MET A 100 2.54 31.42 -7.49
C MET A 100 2.90 32.42 -8.58
N ASP A 101 2.05 32.67 -9.59
CA ASP A 101 2.26 33.73 -10.59
C ASP A 101 2.34 35.12 -9.93
N ALA A 102 1.45 35.40 -8.98
CA ALA A 102 1.49 36.66 -8.23
C ALA A 102 2.74 36.78 -7.35
N ALA A 103 3.15 35.70 -6.68
CA ALA A 103 4.36 35.66 -5.87
C ALA A 103 5.62 35.83 -6.73
N MET A 104 5.72 35.13 -7.87
CA MET A 104 6.83 35.27 -8.82
C MET A 104 6.93 36.67 -9.41
N LYS A 105 5.81 37.35 -9.69
CA LYS A 105 5.82 38.78 -10.09
C LYS A 105 6.36 39.71 -9.01
N SER A 106 6.17 39.37 -7.73
CA SER A 106 6.69 40.14 -6.59
C SER A 106 8.12 39.75 -6.18
N MET A 107 8.60 38.58 -6.62
CA MET A 107 9.89 38.02 -6.25
C MET A 107 10.93 38.36 -7.34
N ASN A 108 11.66 39.44 -7.10
CA ASN A 108 12.71 39.91 -8.01
C ASN A 108 13.83 38.84 -8.12
N LEU A 109 14.25 38.47 -9.34
CA LEU A 109 15.26 37.44 -9.63
C LEU A 109 16.55 37.61 -8.80
N GLU A 110 16.90 38.86 -8.50
CA GLU A 110 18.06 39.25 -7.69
C GLU A 110 17.99 38.74 -6.23
N LYS A 111 16.79 38.71 -5.64
CA LYS A 111 16.58 38.15 -4.28
C LYS A 111 16.58 36.63 -4.28
N ILE A 112 16.24 35.99 -5.40
CA ILE A 112 16.30 34.52 -5.55
C ILE A 112 17.76 34.07 -5.66
N SER A 113 18.59 34.79 -6.43
CA SER A 113 20.03 34.52 -6.52
C SER A 113 20.68 34.57 -5.13
N GLY A 114 20.43 35.63 -4.35
CA GLY A 114 20.99 35.75 -3.00
C GLY A 114 20.42 34.77 -1.97
N LEU A 115 19.25 34.19 -2.22
CA LEU A 115 18.68 33.12 -1.37
C LEU A 115 19.26 31.75 -1.73
N MET A 116 19.53 31.49 -3.01
CA MET A 116 20.20 30.26 -3.46
C MET A 116 21.64 30.20 -2.95
N ASP A 117 22.39 31.31 -2.99
CA ASP A 117 23.74 31.38 -2.41
C ASP A 117 23.76 31.10 -0.90
N LYS A 118 22.70 31.49 -0.18
CA LYS A 118 22.54 31.20 1.26
C LYS A 118 22.10 29.77 1.52
N PHE A 119 21.27 29.21 0.65
CA PHE A 119 20.83 27.82 0.72
C PHE A 119 22.02 26.87 0.49
N GLU A 120 22.87 27.14 -0.50
CA GLU A 120 24.06 26.34 -0.78
C GLU A 120 25.02 26.32 0.41
N LYS A 121 25.30 27.47 1.02
CA LYS A 121 26.10 27.54 2.26
C LYS A 121 25.47 26.77 3.43
N GLN A 122 24.16 26.89 3.63
CA GLN A 122 23.47 26.16 4.70
C GLN A 122 23.42 24.65 4.46
N PHE A 123 23.35 24.23 3.20
CA PHE A 123 23.33 22.82 2.84
C PHE A 123 24.72 22.20 2.96
N GLU A 124 25.77 22.92 2.56
CA GLU A 124 27.17 22.53 2.78
C GLU A 124 27.49 22.41 4.27
N ASP A 125 27.06 23.38 5.10
CA ASP A 125 27.20 23.31 6.56
C ASP A 125 26.46 22.08 7.15
N LEU A 126 25.28 21.75 6.62
CA LEU A 126 24.50 20.61 7.08
C LEU A 126 25.12 19.27 6.68
N ASP A 127 25.69 19.17 5.47
CA ASP A 127 26.40 17.98 5.01
C ASP A 127 27.68 17.75 5.81
N VAL A 128 28.44 18.81 6.09
CA VAL A 128 29.61 18.76 6.98
C VAL A 128 29.21 18.38 8.41
N GLN A 129 28.10 18.91 8.92
CA GLN A 129 27.58 18.57 10.24
C GLN A 129 27.08 17.12 10.30
N ALA A 130 26.40 16.64 9.26
CA ALA A 130 25.95 15.26 9.15
C ALA A 130 27.13 14.29 9.05
N SER A 131 28.15 14.59 8.23
CA SER A 131 29.38 13.80 8.15
C SER A 131 30.12 13.76 9.49
N CYS A 132 30.26 14.90 10.17
CA CYS A 132 30.91 14.95 11.50
C CYS A 132 30.12 14.17 12.56
N MET A 133 28.77 14.23 12.49
CA MET A 133 27.90 13.47 13.37
C MET A 133 27.96 11.98 13.06
N GLU A 134 27.96 11.57 11.78
CA GLU A 134 28.12 10.20 11.32
C GLU A 134 29.49 9.63 11.74
N ASP A 135 30.58 10.38 11.60
CA ASP A 135 31.92 9.96 12.04
C ASP A 135 31.99 9.79 13.57
N THR A 136 31.34 10.68 14.32
CA THR A 136 31.26 10.60 15.79
C THR A 136 30.37 9.44 16.25
N MET A 137 29.25 9.23 15.56
CA MET A 137 28.31 8.14 15.85
C MET A 137 28.88 6.78 15.41
N SER A 138 29.56 6.69 14.28
CA SER A 138 30.25 5.50 13.79
C SER A 138 31.37 5.07 14.75
N SER A 139 32.15 6.04 15.24
CA SER A 139 33.16 5.80 16.29
C SER A 139 32.55 5.26 17.59
N THR A 140 31.33 5.71 17.93
CA THR A 140 30.61 5.27 19.14
C THR A 140 29.93 3.90 18.94
N THR A 141 29.34 3.66 17.76
CA THR A 141 28.64 2.42 17.40
C THR A 141 29.61 1.25 17.19
N THR A 142 30.82 1.50 16.69
CA THR A 142 31.87 0.48 16.56
C THR A 142 32.21 -0.18 17.92
N VAL A 143 31.98 0.52 19.04
CA VAL A 143 32.21 0.00 20.40
C VAL A 143 31.03 -0.82 20.93
N THR A 144 29.79 -0.51 20.51
CA THR A 144 28.56 -1.13 21.03
C THR A 144 27.98 -2.22 20.13
N ALA A 145 28.33 -2.23 18.85
CA ALA A 145 27.94 -3.25 17.87
C ALA A 145 29.18 -3.70 17.08
N PRO A 146 29.98 -4.66 17.60
CA PRO A 146 31.16 -5.15 16.92
C PRO A 146 30.82 -5.71 15.54
N GLN A 147 31.59 -5.34 14.51
CA GLN A 147 31.36 -5.71 13.11
C GLN A 147 31.08 -7.21 12.91
N HIS A 148 31.80 -8.06 13.65
CA HIS A 148 31.65 -9.52 13.61
C HIS A 148 30.28 -10.02 14.10
N GLU A 149 29.68 -9.38 15.10
CA GLU A 149 28.35 -9.76 15.61
C GLU A 149 27.24 -9.36 14.62
N VAL A 150 27.43 -8.24 13.91
CA VAL A 150 26.50 -7.76 12.88
C VAL A 150 26.58 -8.64 11.62
N GLU A 151 27.78 -9.00 11.18
CA GLU A 151 28.00 -9.92 10.04
C GLU A 151 27.42 -11.31 10.33
N GLY A 152 27.61 -11.83 11.54
CA GLY A 152 27.02 -13.11 11.97
C GLY A 152 25.49 -13.10 11.97
N LEU A 153 24.87 -12.02 12.46
CA LEU A 153 23.41 -11.86 12.43
C LEU A 153 22.89 -11.70 11.00
N MET A 154 23.59 -10.96 10.14
CA MET A 154 23.24 -10.84 8.72
C MET A 154 23.26 -12.19 8.00
N GLN A 155 24.28 -13.02 8.28
CA GLN A 155 24.39 -14.35 7.68
C GLN A 155 23.29 -15.28 8.20
N GLN A 156 23.00 -15.25 9.50
CA GLN A 156 21.90 -16.03 10.09
C GLN A 156 20.53 -15.65 9.53
N VAL A 157 20.27 -14.36 9.33
CA VAL A 157 19.01 -13.86 8.75
C VAL A 157 18.93 -14.13 7.24
N ALA A 158 20.06 -14.08 6.52
CA ALA A 158 20.11 -14.48 5.11
C ALA A 158 19.79 -15.98 4.94
N ASP A 159 20.38 -16.83 5.78
CA ASP A 159 20.10 -18.26 5.83
C ASP A 159 18.62 -18.55 6.18
N GLU A 160 18.04 -17.84 7.16
CA GLU A 160 16.62 -17.96 7.54
C GLU A 160 15.64 -17.46 6.46
N ALA A 161 16.01 -16.42 5.72
CA ALA A 161 15.19 -15.88 4.63
C ALA A 161 15.23 -16.72 3.36
N GLY A 162 16.02 -17.80 3.32
CA GLY A 162 16.26 -18.59 2.11
C GLY A 162 17.00 -17.79 1.03
N LEU A 163 17.61 -16.67 1.41
CA LEU A 163 18.70 -16.05 0.66
C LEU A 163 19.93 -16.89 0.97
N GLU A 164 19.95 -18.15 0.49
CA GLU A 164 21.23 -18.74 0.17
C GLU A 164 21.95 -17.67 -0.62
N LEU A 165 23.12 -17.27 -0.14
CA LEU A 165 24.03 -16.40 -0.83
C LEU A 165 24.50 -17.15 -2.10
N ASN A 166 23.57 -17.39 -3.02
CA ASN A 166 23.78 -17.69 -4.42
C ASN A 166 24.24 -16.36 -5.05
N MET A 167 25.34 -15.83 -4.50
CA MET A 167 26.43 -15.31 -5.29
C MET A 167 26.77 -16.43 -6.27
N GLU A 168 26.01 -16.41 -7.36
CA GLU A 168 26.24 -17.05 -8.63
C GLU A 168 27.55 -16.48 -9.19
N LEU A 169 28.66 -16.77 -8.49
CA LEU A 169 29.98 -16.81 -9.09
C LEU A 169 29.90 -17.97 -10.08
N PRO A 170 30.07 -17.71 -11.38
CA PRO A 170 29.74 -18.65 -12.43
C PRO A 170 30.56 -19.93 -12.24
N GLN A 171 29.85 -21.07 -12.28
CA GLN A 171 30.42 -22.40 -12.18
C GLN A 171 31.60 -22.57 -13.15
N GLY A 172 32.80 -22.66 -12.59
CA GLY A 172 34.01 -23.06 -13.26
C GLY A 172 34.59 -24.31 -12.59
N VAL A 173 34.21 -25.46 -13.11
CA VAL A 173 35.00 -26.71 -13.17
C VAL A 173 35.30 -27.44 -11.85
N ASN A 174 34.59 -28.56 -11.67
CA ASN A 174 34.98 -29.82 -11.02
C ASN A 174 36.36 -29.87 -10.34
N SER A 175 36.39 -30.12 -9.02
CA SER A 175 37.24 -31.14 -8.38
C SER A 175 36.99 -31.25 -6.86
N THR A 176 36.44 -32.40 -6.45
CA THR A 176 36.81 -33.20 -5.27
C THR A 176 37.40 -32.55 -4.01
N ILE A 177 36.71 -32.78 -2.88
CA ILE A 177 37.24 -33.16 -1.55
C ILE A 177 38.04 -32.09 -0.78
N GLY A 178 37.37 -31.48 0.20
CA GLY A 178 37.87 -31.10 1.54
C GLY A 178 39.03 -30.10 1.65
N GLN A 179 38.73 -28.85 2.05
CA GLN A 179 39.56 -28.07 2.99
C GLN A 179 38.92 -26.71 3.32
N SER A 180 38.29 -26.61 4.49
CA SER A 180 37.95 -25.33 5.13
C SER A 180 38.97 -25.06 6.24
N THR A 181 40.22 -24.76 5.86
CA THR A 181 41.30 -24.46 6.83
C THR A 181 42.29 -23.39 6.34
N ALA A 182 41.90 -22.47 5.45
CA ALA A 182 42.81 -21.42 4.96
C ALA A 182 42.50 -20.02 5.55
N ALA A 183 41.22 -19.61 5.60
CA ALA A 183 40.85 -18.28 6.08
C ALA A 183 41.08 -18.08 7.60
N SER A 184 40.87 -19.12 8.40
CA SER A 184 41.10 -19.06 9.85
C SER A 184 42.58 -18.94 10.22
N THR A 185 43.47 -19.50 9.38
CA THR A 185 44.91 -19.51 9.64
C THR A 185 45.55 -18.16 9.36
N GLU A 186 45.08 -17.43 8.35
CA GLU A 186 45.58 -16.10 8.01
C GLU A 186 45.17 -15.05 9.06
N GLN A 187 43.96 -15.16 9.64
CA GLN A 187 43.52 -14.30 10.74
C GLN A 187 44.31 -14.55 12.03
N ASP A 188 44.60 -15.80 12.37
CA ASP A 188 45.44 -16.14 13.52
C ASP A 188 46.88 -15.65 13.35
N GLU A 189 47.46 -15.78 12.14
CA GLU A 189 48.84 -15.35 11.86
C GLU A 189 48.99 -13.81 11.93
N LEU A 190 48.01 -13.06 11.41
CA LEU A 190 47.97 -11.59 11.49
C LEU A 190 47.83 -11.11 12.95
N THR A 191 46.97 -11.77 13.72
CA THR A 191 46.77 -11.45 15.14
C THR A 191 48.04 -11.71 15.95
N GLN A 192 48.75 -12.80 15.64
CA GLN A 192 50.01 -13.15 16.28
C GLN A 192 51.17 -12.23 15.87
N ARG A 193 51.20 -11.75 14.61
CA ARG A 193 52.15 -10.72 14.16
C ARG A 193 51.91 -9.37 14.83
N LEU A 194 50.65 -8.94 14.96
CA LEU A 194 50.28 -7.71 15.68
C LEU A 194 50.64 -7.77 17.17
N ALA A 195 50.46 -8.93 17.80
CA ALA A 195 50.88 -9.14 19.18
C ALA A 195 52.40 -9.05 19.37
N LYS A 196 53.18 -9.61 18.45
CA LYS A 196 54.65 -9.51 18.47
C LYS A 196 55.16 -8.09 18.21
N LEU A 197 54.47 -7.31 17.39
CA LEU A 197 54.84 -5.90 17.13
C LEU A 197 54.52 -4.98 18.31
N ARG A 198 53.56 -5.34 19.17
CA ARG A 198 53.21 -4.60 20.40
C ARG A 198 54.11 -4.90 21.60
N GLN A 199 54.96 -5.93 21.51
CA GLN A 199 55.91 -6.30 22.56
C GLN A 199 57.35 -5.84 22.27
N LEU A 200 57.57 -5.17 21.13
CA LEU A 200 58.79 -4.41 20.79
C LEU A 200 58.56 -2.93 21.13
#